data_AF-A0A832DFI9-F1
#
_entry.id   AF-A0A832DFI9-F1
#
_cell.length_a   1.000
_cell.length_b   1.000
_cell.length_c   1.000
_cell.angle_alpha   90.00
_cell.angle_beta   90.00
_cell.angle_gamma   90.00
#
_symmetry.space_group_name_H-M   'P 1'
#
loop_
_entity.id
_entity.type
_entity.pdbx_description
1 polymer ?
#
loop_
_entity_poly.entity_id
_entity_poly.type
_entity_poly.pdbx_seq_one_letter_code
_entity_poly.pdbx_strand_id
1 'polypeptide(L)'
;MNIIKKILYILLAIVVITILYFYYESYSFNQYIENSNQINNMNIPINENAPVKSRNQIEIQAPIDTVWHTLTDIKNWTKWQKAVTETTVDEKIEEGTIFNWKAGGLSFKSKIHTSKRNSAFGWTGTTIGVSAIHNWTFIKKDENTTIVIVEESLQGVFPKLFKRYFQNNLDKGVLTNLLELKDASEMRIK
;
A
#
# COMPACT_ATOMS: atom_id res chain seq x y z
N MET A 1 13.07 31.65 -36.65
CA MET A 1 12.06 30.74 -36.06
C MET A 1 11.04 31.57 -35.29
N ASN A 2 9.77 31.60 -35.71
CA ASN A 2 8.72 32.43 -35.07
C ASN A 2 8.50 31.98 -33.61
N ILE A 3 8.23 32.93 -32.72
CA ILE A 3 8.04 32.78 -31.26
C ILE A 3 7.13 31.61 -30.91
N ILE A 4 6.04 31.42 -31.67
CA ILE A 4 5.10 30.30 -31.50
C ILE A 4 5.80 28.94 -31.61
N LYS A 5 6.71 28.76 -32.59
CA LYS A 5 7.48 27.51 -32.73
C LYS A 5 8.40 27.29 -31.54
N LYS A 6 9.06 28.34 -31.03
CA LYS A 6 9.91 28.25 -29.82
C LYS A 6 9.10 27.83 -28.59
N ILE A 7 7.93 28.44 -28.36
CA ILE A 7 7.03 28.07 -27.27
C ILE A 7 6.60 26.61 -27.42
N LEU A 8 6.22 26.18 -28.62
CA LEU A 8 5.83 24.80 -28.87
C LEU A 8 6.96 23.81 -28.56
N TYR A 9 8.21 24.12 -28.96
CA TYR A 9 9.36 23.27 -28.63
C TYR A 9 9.64 23.22 -27.12
N ILE A 10 9.48 24.33 -26.40
CA ILE A 10 9.63 24.35 -24.95
C ILE A 10 8.55 23.49 -24.28
N LEU A 11 7.29 23.63 -24.68
CA LEU A 11 6.19 22.82 -24.15
C LEU A 11 6.41 21.33 -24.44
N LEU A 12 6.84 20.99 -25.66
CA LEU A 12 7.17 19.62 -26.03
C LEU A 12 8.31 19.07 -25.16
N ALA A 13 9.37 19.86 -24.93
CA ALA A 13 10.48 19.45 -24.07
C ALA A 13 10.02 19.20 -22.63
N ILE A 14 9.14 20.06 -22.08
CA ILE A 14 8.56 19.87 -20.74
C ILE A 14 7.75 18.58 -20.66
N VAL A 15 6.92 18.29 -21.67
CA VAL A 15 6.15 17.04 -21.73
C VAL A 15 7.07 15.83 -21.75
N VAL A 16 8.12 15.84 -22.59
CA VAL A 16 9.08 14.74 -22.68
C VAL A 16 9.81 14.54 -21.35
N ILE A 17 10.30 15.61 -20.73
CA ILE A 17 10.97 15.56 -19.42
C ILE A 17 10.01 14.99 -18.36
N THR A 18 8.75 15.40 -18.37
CA THR A 18 7.74 14.90 -17.44
C THR A 18 7.55 13.40 -17.62
N ILE A 19 7.35 12.91 -18.85
CA ILE A 19 7.19 11.48 -19.13
C ILE A 19 8.41 10.68 -18.68
N LEU A 20 9.62 11.17 -19.00
CA LEU A 20 10.87 10.53 -18.56
C LEU A 20 10.97 10.49 -17.03
N TYR A 21 10.50 11.52 -16.34
CA TYR A 21 10.49 11.54 -14.89
C TYR A 21 9.52 10.51 -14.30
N PHE A 22 8.31 10.36 -14.85
CA PHE A 22 7.38 9.28 -14.47
C PHE A 22 8.00 7.89 -14.69
N TYR A 23 8.67 7.68 -15.83
CA TYR A 23 9.35 6.42 -16.13
C TYR A 23 10.49 6.16 -15.13
N TYR A 24 11.30 7.18 -14.82
CA TYR A 24 12.36 7.08 -13.82
C TYR A 24 11.84 6.70 -12.44
N GLU A 25 10.75 7.31 -11.96
CA GLU A 25 10.16 6.96 -10.67
C GLU A 25 9.66 5.51 -10.64
N SER A 26 9.03 5.04 -11.74
CA SER A 26 8.59 3.65 -11.85
C SER A 26 9.78 2.68 -11.89
N TYR A 27 10.83 3.01 -12.64
CA TYR A 27 12.07 2.22 -12.69
C TYR A 27 12.74 2.14 -11.32
N SER A 28 12.90 3.27 -10.63
CA SER A 28 13.49 3.34 -9.29
C SER A 28 12.70 2.54 -8.26
N PHE A 29 11.37 2.50 -8.37
CA PHE A 29 10.52 1.67 -7.51
C PHE A 29 10.75 0.17 -7.75
N ASN A 30 10.77 -0.27 -9.01
CA ASN A 30 11.02 -1.67 -9.34
C ASN A 30 12.42 -2.11 -8.91
N GLN A 31 13.43 -1.26 -9.10
CA GLN A 31 14.78 -1.51 -8.60
C GLN A 31 14.83 -1.66 -7.08
N TYR A 32 14.06 -0.87 -6.33
CA TYR A 32 13.96 -1.05 -4.88
C TYR A 32 13.37 -2.42 -4.53
N ILE A 33 12.27 -2.82 -5.18
CA ILE A 33 11.61 -4.11 -4.97
C ILE A 33 12.57 -5.29 -5.26
N GLU A 34 13.22 -5.26 -6.42
CA GLU A 34 14.11 -6.34 -6.89
C GLU A 34 15.34 -6.53 -5.99
N ASN A 35 15.86 -5.44 -5.42
CA ASN A 35 17.07 -5.46 -4.58
C ASN A 35 16.75 -5.40 -3.07
N SER A 36 15.47 -5.49 -2.69
CA SER A 36 15.07 -5.42 -1.29
C SER A 36 15.56 -6.66 -0.54
N ASN A 37 16.10 -6.45 0.66
CA ASN A 37 16.46 -7.53 1.57
C ASN A 37 15.31 -7.76 2.55
N GLN A 38 14.94 -9.02 2.76
CA GLN A 38 13.96 -9.40 3.76
C GLN A 38 14.37 -8.87 5.14
N ILE A 39 13.42 -8.26 5.86
CA ILE A 39 13.58 -7.85 7.26
C ILE A 39 12.58 -8.62 8.11
N ASN A 40 13.07 -9.35 9.11
CA ASN A 40 12.26 -10.26 9.93
C ASN A 40 11.46 -11.23 9.03
N ASN A 41 10.12 -11.19 9.13
CA ASN A 41 9.21 -12.00 8.32
C ASN A 41 8.70 -11.27 7.07
N MET A 42 9.13 -10.05 6.79
CA MET A 42 8.65 -9.26 5.65
C MET A 42 9.63 -9.31 4.48
N ASN A 43 9.20 -9.85 3.33
CA ASN A 43 10.06 -10.04 2.15
C ASN A 43 10.51 -8.71 1.55
N ILE A 44 9.60 -7.72 1.45
CA ILE A 44 9.89 -6.36 0.98
C ILE A 44 9.53 -5.39 2.12
N PRO A 45 10.50 -4.84 2.86
CA PRO A 45 10.24 -3.80 3.85
C PRO A 45 9.80 -2.48 3.18
N ILE A 46 9.26 -1.55 3.97
CA ILE A 46 8.98 -0.21 3.45
C ILE A 46 10.28 0.49 3.02
N ASN A 47 10.19 1.34 2.00
CA ASN A 47 11.34 2.14 1.59
C ASN A 47 11.56 3.30 2.58
N GLU A 48 12.58 3.19 3.41
CA GLU A 48 12.92 4.23 4.38
C GLU A 48 13.33 5.56 3.74
N ASN A 49 13.77 5.54 2.48
CA ASN A 49 14.10 6.73 1.71
C ASN A 49 12.90 7.27 0.91
N ALA A 50 11.71 6.67 1.04
CA ALA A 50 10.51 7.18 0.41
C ALA A 50 10.17 8.60 0.93
N PRO A 51 9.66 9.49 0.06
CA PRO A 51 9.31 10.85 0.46
C PRO A 51 8.22 10.90 1.53
N VAL A 52 7.34 9.90 1.57
CA VAL A 52 6.18 9.80 2.44
C VAL A 52 6.14 8.39 3.02
N LYS A 53 5.97 8.28 4.34
CA LYS A 53 5.91 7.00 5.04
C LYS A 53 5.16 7.14 6.36
N SER A 54 4.53 6.07 6.81
CA SER A 54 3.80 6.04 8.07
C SER A 54 3.90 4.66 8.71
N ARG A 55 3.84 4.65 10.04
CA ARG A 55 3.88 3.43 10.86
C ARG A 55 2.96 3.63 12.05
N ASN A 56 2.10 2.66 12.33
CA ASN A 56 1.26 2.68 13.51
C ASN A 56 0.97 1.25 14.00
N GLN A 57 0.44 1.12 15.21
CA GLN A 57 0.08 -0.17 15.79
C GLN A 57 -1.15 -0.06 16.70
N ILE A 58 -1.90 -1.16 16.82
CA ILE A 58 -3.03 -1.25 17.75
C ILE A 58 -3.16 -2.67 18.33
N GLU A 59 -3.85 -2.78 19.46
CA GLU A 59 -4.34 -4.05 19.99
C GLU A 59 -5.77 -4.30 19.50
N ILE A 60 -5.98 -5.52 18.99
CA ILE A 60 -7.27 -6.02 18.52
C ILE A 60 -7.67 -7.17 19.45
N GLN A 61 -8.85 -7.08 20.06
CA GLN A 61 -9.42 -8.10 20.94
C GLN A 61 -10.05 -9.23 20.11
N ALA A 62 -9.25 -9.84 19.26
CA ALA A 62 -9.60 -11.07 18.56
C ALA A 62 -8.37 -12.01 18.44
N PRO A 63 -8.59 -13.34 18.38
CA PRO A 63 -7.54 -14.30 18.09
C PRO A 63 -6.82 -14.00 16.77
N ILE A 64 -5.53 -14.29 16.71
CA ILE A 64 -4.68 -13.95 15.55
C ILE A 64 -5.18 -14.56 14.24
N ASP A 65 -5.78 -15.75 14.27
CA ASP A 65 -6.39 -16.39 13.10
C ASP A 65 -7.56 -15.56 12.54
N THR A 66 -8.38 -14.97 13.42
CA THR A 66 -9.52 -14.12 13.04
C THR A 66 -9.02 -12.82 12.40
N VAL A 67 -8.01 -12.18 13.01
CA VAL A 67 -7.45 -10.92 12.49
C VAL A 67 -6.75 -11.16 11.14
N TRP A 68 -5.95 -12.23 11.06
CA TRP A 68 -5.30 -12.67 9.82
C TRP A 68 -6.31 -12.93 8.71
N HIS A 69 -7.35 -13.73 9.00
CA HIS A 69 -8.38 -14.04 8.02
C HIS A 69 -9.14 -12.78 7.57
N THR A 70 -9.47 -11.88 8.49
CA THR A 70 -10.18 -10.63 8.17
C THR A 70 -9.37 -9.75 7.21
N LEU A 71 -8.06 -9.59 7.45
CA LEU A 71 -7.22 -8.82 6.54
C LEU A 71 -6.99 -9.53 5.20
N THR A 72 -6.69 -10.83 5.21
CA THR A 72 -6.28 -11.57 4.00
C THR A 72 -7.43 -11.96 3.09
N ASP A 73 -8.67 -11.83 3.54
CA ASP A 73 -9.89 -12.02 2.73
C ASP A 73 -10.16 -10.82 1.80
N ILE A 74 -9.25 -10.59 0.85
CA ILE A 74 -9.27 -9.45 -0.11
C ILE A 74 -10.61 -9.37 -0.86
N LYS A 75 -11.21 -10.51 -1.21
CA LYS A 75 -12.50 -10.57 -1.91
C LYS A 75 -13.64 -9.91 -1.12
N ASN A 76 -13.49 -9.79 0.20
CA ASN A 76 -14.51 -9.25 1.09
C ASN A 76 -14.11 -7.93 1.75
N TRP A 77 -13.05 -7.24 1.29
CA TRP A 77 -12.68 -5.92 1.82
C TRP A 77 -13.81 -4.90 1.73
N THR A 78 -14.64 -4.94 0.68
CA THR A 78 -15.80 -4.06 0.50
C THR A 78 -16.85 -4.17 1.63
N LYS A 79 -16.82 -5.26 2.41
CA LYS A 79 -17.76 -5.47 3.53
C LYS A 79 -17.36 -4.71 4.79
N TRP A 80 -16.10 -4.30 4.94
CA TRP A 80 -15.60 -3.76 6.19
C TRP A 80 -14.66 -2.55 6.05
N GLN A 81 -13.96 -2.41 4.91
CA GLN A 81 -13.18 -1.22 4.61
C GLN A 81 -14.06 -0.20 3.89
N LYS A 82 -14.40 0.91 4.56
CA LYS A 82 -15.42 1.85 4.04
C LYS A 82 -15.01 2.51 2.74
N ALA A 83 -13.71 2.75 2.55
CA ALA A 83 -13.20 3.39 1.37
C ALA A 83 -13.10 2.45 0.15
N VAL A 84 -13.10 1.13 0.37
CA VAL A 84 -12.94 0.13 -0.70
C VAL A 84 -14.28 -0.16 -1.37
N THR A 85 -14.37 0.11 -2.67
CA THR A 85 -15.62 -0.06 -3.43
C THR A 85 -15.61 -1.29 -4.32
N GLU A 86 -14.44 -1.77 -4.73
CA GLU A 86 -14.30 -2.92 -5.61
C GLU A 86 -13.01 -3.69 -5.28
N THR A 87 -13.04 -5.02 -5.36
CA THR A 87 -11.86 -5.88 -5.33
C THR A 87 -11.97 -7.00 -6.37
N THR A 88 -10.84 -7.38 -6.95
CA THR A 88 -10.74 -8.46 -7.93
C THR A 88 -9.40 -9.16 -7.72
N VAL A 89 -9.46 -10.44 -7.35
CA VAL A 89 -8.29 -11.28 -7.12
C VAL A 89 -8.59 -12.70 -7.57
N ASP A 90 -7.74 -13.20 -8.46
CA ASP A 90 -7.89 -14.52 -9.05
C ASP A 90 -7.17 -15.56 -8.18
N GLU A 91 -7.84 -16.68 -7.94
CA GLU A 91 -7.30 -17.88 -7.32
C GLU A 91 -7.03 -17.80 -5.81
N LYS A 92 -5.80 -17.52 -5.38
CA LYS A 92 -5.29 -17.81 -4.02
C LYS A 92 -4.48 -16.64 -3.44
N ILE A 93 -4.64 -16.38 -2.15
CA ILE A 93 -3.96 -15.28 -1.45
C ILE A 93 -2.56 -15.75 -1.00
N GLU A 94 -1.62 -15.74 -1.94
CA GLU A 94 -0.23 -16.15 -1.71
C GLU A 94 0.76 -15.17 -2.34
N GLU A 95 2.05 -15.39 -2.05
CA GLU A 95 3.11 -14.57 -2.63
C GLU A 95 3.09 -14.65 -4.17
N GLY A 96 3.21 -13.49 -4.82
CA GLY A 96 3.14 -13.38 -6.27
C GLY A 96 1.75 -13.02 -6.80
N THR A 97 0.68 -13.26 -6.05
CA THR A 97 -0.69 -12.99 -6.48
C THR A 97 -0.91 -11.51 -6.75
N ILE A 98 -1.47 -11.22 -7.92
CA ILE A 98 -1.87 -9.87 -8.35
C ILE A 98 -3.35 -9.69 -8.04
N PHE A 99 -3.71 -8.50 -7.56
CA PHE A 99 -5.09 -8.12 -7.35
C PHE A 99 -5.32 -6.67 -7.74
N ASN A 100 -6.52 -6.37 -8.21
CA ASN A 100 -6.97 -5.03 -8.52
C ASN A 100 -8.05 -4.63 -7.54
N TRP A 101 -8.06 -3.35 -7.15
CA TRP A 101 -9.05 -2.84 -6.21
C TRP A 101 -9.24 -1.35 -6.40
N LYS A 102 -10.38 -0.84 -5.93
CA LYS A 102 -10.67 0.59 -5.92
C LYS A 102 -10.91 1.08 -4.51
N ALA A 103 -10.30 2.20 -4.17
CA ALA A 103 -10.56 2.89 -2.92
C ALA A 103 -10.46 4.40 -3.07
N GLY A 104 -11.35 5.13 -2.42
CA GLY A 104 -11.34 6.61 -2.44
C GLY A 104 -11.42 7.20 -3.86
N GLY A 105 -12.08 6.51 -4.80
CA GLY A 105 -12.19 6.93 -6.20
C GLY A 105 -10.96 6.61 -7.08
N LEU A 106 -9.92 5.98 -6.53
CA LEU A 106 -8.72 5.57 -7.27
C LEU A 106 -8.73 4.08 -7.55
N SER A 107 -8.11 3.68 -8.67
CA SER A 107 -7.86 2.28 -9.02
C SER A 107 -6.42 1.91 -8.74
N PHE A 108 -6.22 0.75 -8.13
CA PHE A 108 -4.92 0.24 -7.72
C PHE A 108 -4.69 -1.14 -8.32
N LYS A 109 -3.47 -1.35 -8.83
CA LYS A 109 -2.95 -2.67 -9.16
C LYS A 109 -1.91 -3.05 -8.12
N SER A 110 -2.17 -4.10 -7.37
CA SER A 110 -1.33 -4.57 -6.28
C SER A 110 -0.79 -5.98 -6.54
N LYS A 111 0.33 -6.30 -5.90
CA LYS A 111 0.96 -7.62 -5.92
C LYS A 111 1.39 -7.99 -4.51
N ILE A 112 0.93 -9.14 -4.02
CA ILE A 112 1.35 -9.69 -2.73
C ILE A 112 2.82 -10.10 -2.85
N HIS A 113 3.66 -9.57 -1.97
CA HIS A 113 5.06 -9.94 -1.89
C HIS A 113 5.38 -10.74 -0.62
N THR A 114 4.51 -10.71 0.39
CA THR A 114 4.66 -11.51 1.62
C THR A 114 3.29 -12.08 2.01
N SER A 115 3.22 -13.40 2.19
CA SER A 115 2.05 -14.08 2.79
C SER A 115 2.52 -15.18 3.75
N LYS A 116 2.81 -14.79 5.01
CA LYS A 116 3.24 -15.70 6.09
C LYS A 116 2.17 -15.74 7.17
N ARG A 117 1.40 -16.82 7.18
CA ARG A 117 0.21 -17.02 8.04
C ARG A 117 0.47 -16.59 9.48
N ASN A 118 -0.43 -15.77 10.01
CA ASN A 118 -0.42 -15.26 11.39
C ASN A 118 0.86 -14.51 11.79
N SER A 119 1.63 -14.00 10.84
CA SER A 119 2.87 -13.27 11.16
C SER A 119 3.09 -12.05 10.30
N ALA A 120 3.03 -12.18 8.97
CA ALA A 120 3.36 -11.09 8.06
C ALA A 120 2.54 -11.17 6.77
N PHE A 121 1.95 -10.05 6.36
CA PHE A 121 1.24 -9.92 5.10
C PHE A 121 1.60 -8.57 4.47
N GLY A 122 1.99 -8.57 3.21
CA GLY A 122 2.46 -7.35 2.56
C GLY A 122 2.28 -7.37 1.06
N TRP A 123 1.99 -6.20 0.50
CA TRP A 123 1.83 -6.02 -0.94
C TRP A 123 2.42 -4.71 -1.41
N THR A 124 2.86 -4.71 -2.66
CA THR A 124 3.15 -3.49 -3.41
C THR A 124 1.89 -3.03 -4.11
N GLY A 125 1.69 -1.73 -4.27
CA GLY A 125 0.56 -1.15 -4.99
C GLY A 125 0.98 -0.04 -5.93
N THR A 126 0.31 0.08 -7.07
CA THR A 126 0.55 1.17 -8.02
C THR A 126 -0.76 1.81 -8.47
N THR A 127 -0.72 3.13 -8.58
CA THR A 127 -1.73 3.95 -9.28
C THR A 127 -1.00 5.07 -10.03
N ILE A 128 -1.72 5.92 -10.75
CA ILE A 128 -1.10 6.94 -11.59
C ILE A 128 -0.20 7.87 -10.74
N GLY A 129 1.11 7.84 -11.01
CA GLY A 129 2.11 8.70 -10.35
C GLY A 129 2.44 8.35 -8.90
N VAL A 130 1.95 7.22 -8.39
CA VAL A 130 2.16 6.76 -7.00
C VAL A 130 2.48 5.26 -6.98
N SER A 131 3.47 4.88 -6.21
CA SER A 131 3.79 3.50 -5.87
C SER A 131 3.90 3.34 -4.36
N ALA A 132 3.43 2.21 -3.85
CA ALA A 132 3.28 1.92 -2.44
C ALA A 132 3.89 0.56 -2.07
N ILE A 133 4.43 0.47 -0.87
CA ILE A 133 4.71 -0.80 -0.17
C ILE A 133 3.92 -0.73 1.14
N HIS A 134 3.03 -1.68 1.37
CA HIS A 134 2.12 -1.72 2.50
C HIS A 134 2.25 -3.05 3.23
N ASN A 135 2.69 -2.97 4.48
CA ASN A 135 3.13 -4.10 5.29
C ASN A 135 2.34 -4.19 6.59
N TRP A 136 1.90 -5.41 6.90
CA TRP A 136 1.17 -5.78 8.10
C TRP A 136 1.94 -6.85 8.86
N THR A 137 2.18 -6.61 10.14
CA THR A 137 2.79 -7.58 11.06
C THR A 137 1.81 -7.91 12.17
N PHE A 138 1.70 -9.20 12.50
CA PHE A 138 0.79 -9.71 13.52
C PHE A 138 1.59 -10.37 14.64
N ILE A 139 1.28 -10.02 15.88
CA ILE A 139 1.92 -10.55 17.08
C ILE A 139 0.83 -11.04 18.03
N LYS A 140 0.85 -12.33 18.36
CA LYS A 140 -0.05 -12.91 19.38
C LYS A 140 0.37 -12.36 20.74
N LYS A 141 -0.52 -11.61 21.41
CA LYS A 141 -0.31 -11.14 22.79
C LYS A 141 -0.82 -12.17 23.80
N ASP A 142 -2.00 -12.71 23.57
CA ASP A 142 -2.61 -13.82 24.31
C ASP A 142 -3.59 -14.59 23.39
N GLU A 143 -4.42 -15.48 23.94
CA GLU A 143 -5.39 -16.28 23.16
C GLU A 143 -6.44 -15.45 22.41
N ASN A 144 -6.82 -14.28 22.96
CA ASN A 144 -7.89 -13.44 22.42
C ASN A 144 -7.43 -12.05 21.99
N THR A 145 -6.13 -11.74 22.09
CA THR A 145 -5.59 -10.42 21.77
C THR A 145 -4.42 -10.52 20.79
N THR A 146 -4.50 -9.73 19.72
CA THR A 146 -3.47 -9.60 18.68
C THR A 146 -2.98 -8.16 18.60
N ILE A 147 -1.67 -7.95 18.62
CA ILE A 147 -1.06 -6.66 18.26
C ILE A 147 -0.84 -6.66 16.75
N VAL A 148 -1.33 -5.63 16.07
CA VAL A 148 -1.12 -5.41 14.63
C VAL A 148 -0.29 -4.15 14.44
N ILE A 149 0.76 -4.27 13.62
CA ILE A 149 1.61 -3.16 13.20
C ILE A 149 1.41 -2.98 11.70
N VAL A 150 1.18 -1.74 11.27
CA VAL A 150 1.07 -1.35 9.86
C VAL A 150 2.17 -0.37 9.52
N GLU A 151 2.82 -0.61 8.39
CA GLU A 151 3.86 0.22 7.82
C GLU A 151 3.56 0.45 6.34
N GLU A 152 3.55 1.70 5.90
CA GLU A 152 3.35 2.03 4.49
C GLU A 152 4.33 3.12 4.04
N SER A 153 4.88 2.94 2.84
CA SER A 153 5.73 3.96 2.18
C SER A 153 5.19 4.26 0.80
N LEU A 154 5.19 5.54 0.44
CA LEU A 154 4.74 6.03 -0.86
C LEU A 154 5.86 6.77 -1.58
N GLN A 155 6.08 6.45 -2.84
CA GLN A 155 7.00 7.16 -3.74
C GLN A 155 6.37 7.39 -5.11
N GLY A 156 7.06 8.16 -5.95
CA GLY A 156 6.56 8.60 -7.25
C GLY A 156 6.52 10.11 -7.40
N VAL A 157 6.05 10.55 -8.55
CA VAL A 157 5.98 11.97 -8.93
C VAL A 157 5.11 12.75 -7.96
N PHE A 158 3.90 12.25 -7.64
CA PHE A 158 2.97 12.99 -6.78
C PHE A 158 3.34 12.99 -5.29
N PRO A 159 3.80 11.89 -4.68
CA PRO A 159 4.28 11.94 -3.29
C PRO A 159 5.50 12.85 -3.11
N LYS A 160 6.34 13.02 -4.14
CA LYS A 160 7.46 13.98 -4.11
C LYS A 160 6.99 15.43 -4.24
N LEU A 161 6.11 15.73 -5.19
CA LEU A 161 5.61 17.10 -5.42
C LEU A 161 4.65 17.58 -4.31
N PHE A 162 3.78 16.72 -3.82
CA PHE A 162 2.71 17.05 -2.86
C PHE A 162 2.91 16.35 -1.51
N LYS A 163 4.16 16.24 -1.06
CA LYS A 163 4.57 15.48 0.14
C LYS A 163 3.68 15.71 1.36
N ARG A 164 3.40 16.97 1.72
CA ARG A 164 2.57 17.29 2.91
C ARG A 164 1.15 16.75 2.80
N TYR A 165 0.54 16.84 1.63
CA TYR A 165 -0.80 16.30 1.39
C TYR A 165 -0.79 14.78 1.52
N PHE A 166 0.14 14.10 0.86
CA PHE A 166 0.25 12.64 0.93
C PHE A 166 0.59 12.15 2.34
N GLN A 167 1.49 12.82 3.06
CA GLN A 167 1.83 12.46 4.44
C GLN A 167 0.61 12.54 5.35
N ASN A 168 -0.12 13.66 5.33
CA ASN A 168 -1.32 13.83 6.15
C ASN A 168 -2.41 12.81 5.84
N ASN A 169 -2.58 12.42 4.56
CA ASN A 169 -3.57 11.41 4.18
C ASN A 169 -3.09 10.00 4.53
N LEU A 170 -1.80 9.70 4.39
CA LEU A 170 -1.23 8.40 4.74
C LEU A 170 -1.33 8.15 6.25
N ASP A 171 -0.97 9.13 7.08
CA ASP A 171 -1.06 9.00 8.55
C ASP A 171 -2.50 8.73 9.01
N LYS A 172 -3.48 9.40 8.38
CA LYS A 172 -4.90 9.13 8.61
C LYS A 172 -5.32 7.76 8.09
N GLY A 173 -4.91 7.41 6.87
CA GLY A 173 -5.25 6.15 6.21
C GLY A 173 -4.78 4.93 6.99
N VAL A 174 -3.52 4.93 7.44
CA VAL A 174 -2.96 3.85 8.27
C VAL A 174 -3.74 3.68 9.58
N LEU A 175 -4.06 4.79 10.26
CA LEU A 175 -4.88 4.73 11.47
C LEU A 175 -6.29 4.20 11.18
N THR A 176 -6.94 4.69 10.12
CA THR A 176 -8.27 4.22 9.69
C THR A 176 -8.25 2.73 9.36
N ASN A 177 -7.25 2.24 8.62
CA ASN A 177 -7.17 0.82 8.27
C ASN A 177 -7.01 -0.06 9.52
N LEU A 178 -6.21 0.36 10.50
CA LEU A 178 -6.09 -0.35 11.78
C LEU A 178 -7.41 -0.39 12.55
N LEU A 179 -8.13 0.74 12.63
CA LEU A 179 -9.41 0.82 13.33
C LEU A 179 -10.50 -0.01 12.64
N GLU A 180 -10.58 0.04 11.31
CA GLU A 180 -11.54 -0.76 10.55
C GLU A 180 -11.24 -2.26 10.65
N LEU A 181 -9.96 -2.66 10.62
CA LEU A 181 -9.58 -4.06 10.84
C LEU A 181 -9.94 -4.52 12.26
N LYS A 182 -9.72 -3.65 13.26
CA LYS A 182 -10.10 -3.91 14.65
C LYS A 182 -11.59 -4.16 14.76
N ASP A 183 -12.41 -3.22 14.31
CA ASP A 183 -13.87 -3.32 14.36
C ASP A 183 -14.37 -4.59 13.64
N ALA A 184 -13.87 -4.85 12.44
CA ALA A 184 -14.25 -6.01 11.65
C ALA A 184 -13.87 -7.35 12.30
N SER A 185 -12.70 -7.42 12.93
CA SER A 185 -12.21 -8.63 13.59
C SER A 185 -12.95 -8.90 14.90
N GLU A 186 -13.21 -7.85 15.69
CA GLU A 186 -13.91 -7.95 16.97
C GLU A 186 -15.42 -8.20 16.80
N MET A 187 -16.01 -7.83 15.66
CA MET A 187 -17.39 -8.20 15.34
C MET A 187 -17.56 -9.67 14.96
N ARG A 188 -16.53 -10.33 14.41
CA ARG A 188 -16.60 -11.75 13.99
C ARG A 188 -16.61 -12.74 15.15
N ILE A 189 -16.26 -12.30 16.35
CA ILE A 189 -16.25 -13.11 17.57
C ILE A 189 -17.50 -12.92 18.45
N LYS A 190 -18.38 -11.99 18.07
CA LYS A 190 -19.67 -11.73 18.73
C LYS A 190 -20.76 -12.55 18.06
#